data_AF-A0A414NVL9-F1
#
_entry.id   AF-A0A414NVL9-F1
#
_cell.length_a   1.000
_cell.length_b   1.000
_cell.length_c   1.000
_cell.angle_alpha   90.00
_cell.angle_beta   90.00
_cell.angle_gamma   90.00
#
_symmetry.space_group_name_H-M   'P 1'
#
loop_
_entity.id
_entity.type
_entity.pdbx_description
1 polymer ?
#
loop_
_entity_poly.entity_id
_entity_poly.type
_entity_poly.pdbx_seq_one_letter_code
_entity_poly.pdbx_strand_id
1 'polypeptide(L)' 'MTEQEIEKLVQDKLNEAYQENVPPKKFFLTENGRGVVDGGDMYNSVVEDVLRIVQKAMTETLKAALKK' A
#
# COMPACT_ATOMS: atom_id res chain seq x y z
N MET A 1 1.02 9.37 23.25
CA MET A 1 1.19 8.31 22.25
C MET A 1 2.67 8.28 21.86
N THR A 2 3.33 7.15 22.00
CA THR A 2 4.75 6.97 21.66
C THR A 2 4.93 6.88 20.14
N GLU A 3 6.17 7.05 19.65
CA GLU A 3 6.44 6.90 18.22
C GLU A 3 6.11 5.49 17.70
N GLN A 4 6.34 4.46 18.53
CA GLN A 4 5.99 3.07 18.22
C GLN A 4 4.47 2.86 18.14
N GLU A 5 3.70 3.52 19.00
CA GLU A 5 2.23 3.47 18.95
C GLU A 5 1.67 4.12 17.68
N ILE A 6 2.29 5.21 17.21
CA ILE A 6 1.90 5.88 15.95
C ILE A 6 2.18 4.98 14.74
N GLU A 7 3.37 4.37 14.69
CA GLU A 7 3.75 3.46 13.61
C GLU A 7 2.80 2.27 13.52
N LYS A 8 2.48 1.66 14.66
CA LYS A 8 1.53 0.56 14.74
C LYS A 8 0.13 0.98 14.32
N LEU A 9 -0.35 2.13 14.78
CA LEU A 9 -1.67 2.66 14.39
C LEU A 9 -1.80 2.85 12.88
N VAL A 10 -0.79 3.47 12.25
CA VAL A 10 -0.78 3.69 10.79
C VAL A 10 -0.74 2.35 10.06
N GLN A 11 0.09 1.41 10.52
CA GLN A 11 0.18 0.08 9.93
C GLN A 11 -1.16 -0.66 10.01
N ASP A 12 -1.78 -0.68 11.18
CA ASP A 12 -3.06 -1.37 11.40
C ASP A 12 -4.16 -0.78 10.51
N LYS A 13 -4.22 0.55 10.38
CA LYS A 13 -5.22 1.22 9.53
C LYS A 13 -4.99 1.02 8.04
N LEU A 14 -3.74 1.02 7.58
CA LEU A 14 -3.44 0.71 6.18
C LEU A 14 -3.71 -0.76 5.86
N ASN A 15 -3.44 -1.67 6.79
CA ASN A 15 -3.79 -3.08 6.65
C ASN A 15 -5.30 -3.29 6.58
N GLU A 16 -6.07 -2.64 7.44
CA GLU A 16 -7.54 -2.66 7.42
C GLU A 16 -8.07 -2.20 6.05
N ALA A 17 -7.62 -1.04 5.56
CA ALA A 17 -8.01 -0.51 4.26
C ALA A 17 -7.60 -1.43 3.08
N TYR A 18 -6.44 -2.07 3.17
CA TYR A 18 -5.98 -3.04 2.18
C TYR A 18 -6.87 -4.29 2.15
N GLN A 19 -7.28 -4.81 3.31
CA GLN A 19 -8.16 -5.98 3.38
C GLN A 19 -9.58 -5.70 2.88
N GLU A 20 -10.07 -4.46 3.01
CA GLU A 20 -11.35 -4.06 2.40
C GLU A 20 -11.28 -4.00 0.87
N ASN A 21 -10.08 -3.81 0.31
CA ASN A 21 -9.86 -3.57 -1.12
C ASN A 21 -8.78 -4.51 -1.69
N VAL A 22 -8.79 -5.79 -1.28
CA VAL A 22 -7.76 -6.74 -1.71
C VAL A 22 -7.72 -6.79 -3.25
N PRO A 23 -6.58 -6.45 -3.86
CA PRO A 23 -6.52 -6.42 -5.31
C PRO A 23 -6.51 -7.83 -5.92
N PRO A 24 -6.79 -7.94 -7.24
CA PRO A 24 -6.70 -9.22 -7.94
C PRO A 24 -5.27 -9.77 -7.87
N LYS A 25 -5.12 -10.98 -7.29
CA LYS A 25 -3.81 -11.63 -7.16
C LYS A 25 -3.16 -11.95 -8.50
N LYS A 26 -3.98 -12.22 -9.52
CA LYS A 26 -3.54 -12.60 -10.85
C LYS A 26 -4.53 -12.09 -11.89
N PHE A 27 -4.03 -11.43 -12.92
CA PHE A 27 -4.82 -11.02 -14.07
C PHE A 27 -3.92 -10.87 -15.28
N PHE A 28 -4.51 -10.98 -16.46
CA PHE A 28 -3.77 -10.91 -17.72
C PHE A 28 -4.05 -9.59 -18.42
N LEU A 29 -2.99 -8.93 -18.86
CA LEU A 29 -3.08 -7.75 -19.73
C LEU A 29 -2.84 -8.20 -21.18
N THR A 30 -3.70 -7.76 -22.08
CA THR A 30 -3.50 -7.96 -23.51
C THR A 30 -2.67 -6.80 -24.05
N GLU A 31 -1.47 -7.11 -24.54
CA GLU A 31 -0.57 -6.08 -25.06
C GLU A 31 -0.95 -5.78 -26.52
N ASN A 32 -1.84 -4.81 -26.77
CA ASN A 32 -2.17 -4.31 -28.13
C ASN A 32 -2.35 -5.42 -29.21
N GLY A 33 -2.97 -6.55 -28.87
CA GLY A 33 -3.20 -7.68 -29.79
C GLY A 33 -2.02 -8.67 -29.95
N ARG A 34 -0.95 -8.55 -29.17
CA ARG A 34 0.24 -9.42 -29.18
C ARG A 34 0.40 -10.13 -27.83
N GLY A 35 -0.44 -11.15 -27.60
CA GLY A 35 -0.31 -12.05 -26.45
C GLY A 35 -0.87 -11.51 -25.13
N VAL A 36 -0.94 -12.42 -24.16
CA VAL A 36 -1.35 -12.14 -22.77
C VAL A 36 -0.10 -12.12 -21.90
N VAL A 37 0.13 -11.04 -21.17
CA VAL A 37 1.17 -10.97 -20.13
C VAL A 37 0.52 -11.05 -18.76
N ASP A 38 1.19 -11.68 -17.80
CA ASP A 38 0.73 -11.69 -16.42
C ASP A 38 0.93 -10.29 -15.82
N GLY A 39 -0.17 -9.55 -15.68
CA GLY A 39 -0.17 -8.22 -15.09
C GLY A 39 -0.22 -8.24 -13.56
N GLY A 40 -0.49 -9.41 -12.97
CA GLY A 40 -0.64 -9.57 -11.53
C GLY A 40 0.64 -9.21 -10.76
N ASP A 41 1.77 -9.75 -11.19
CA ASP A 41 3.05 -9.55 -10.49
C ASP A 41 3.46 -8.07 -10.46
N MET A 42 3.49 -7.40 -11.62
CA MET A 42 3.85 -5.98 -11.69
C MET A 42 2.88 -5.11 -10.89
N TYR A 43 1.59 -5.35 -11.02
CA TYR A 43 0.58 -4.59 -10.29
C TYR A 43 0.73 -4.75 -8.78
N ASN A 44 0.91 -5.98 -8.29
CA ASN A 44 1.07 -6.26 -6.87
C ASN A 44 2.34 -5.61 -6.31
N SER A 45 3.45 -5.61 -7.06
CA SER A 45 4.67 -4.89 -6.68
C SER A 45 4.44 -3.39 -6.55
N VAL A 46 3.73 -2.78 -7.50
CA VAL A 46 3.42 -1.34 -7.44
C VAL A 46 2.52 -1.02 -6.24
N VAL A 47 1.52 -1.86 -5.96
CA VAL A 47 0.66 -1.68 -4.78
C VAL A 47 1.47 -1.74 -3.49
N GLU A 48 2.41 -2.70 -3.38
CA GLU A 48 3.27 -2.81 -2.20
C GLU A 48 4.16 -1.57 -2.00
N ASP A 49 4.76 -1.06 -3.06
CA ASP A 49 5.58 0.15 -3.00
C ASP A 49 4.77 1.38 -2.59
N VAL A 50 3.55 1.53 -3.13
CA VAL A 50 2.64 2.62 -2.77
C VAL A 50 2.26 2.54 -1.30
N LEU A 51 1.91 1.35 -0.78
CA LEU A 51 1.56 1.16 0.63
C LEU A 51 2.72 1.57 1.55
N ARG A 52 3.96 1.18 1.21
CA ARG A 52 5.16 1.56 1.98
C ARG A 52 5.38 3.07 2.01
N ILE A 53 5.24 3.75 0.87
CA ILE A 53 5.41 5.21 0.76
C ILE A 53 4.34 5.93 1.59
N VAL A 54 3.08 5.51 1.46
CA VAL A 54 1.95 6.10 2.20
C VAL A 54 2.12 5.89 3.70
N GLN A 55 2.50 4.69 4.14
CA GLN A 55 2.76 4.41 5.56
C GLN A 55 3.81 5.37 6.13
N LYS A 56 4.95 5.52 5.44
CA LYS A 56 6.01 6.42 5.87
C LYS A 56 5.53 7.87 5.97
N ALA A 57 4.89 8.37 4.92
CA ALA A 57 4.41 9.76 4.88
C ALA A 57 3.36 10.04 5.96
N MET A 58 2.42 9.12 6.19
CA MET A 58 1.39 9.27 7.23
C MET A 58 1.98 9.24 8.64
N THR A 59 2.91 8.31 8.91
CA THR A 59 3.62 8.25 10.18
C THR A 59 4.39 9.54 10.46
N GLU A 60 5.17 10.05 9.51
CA GLU A 60 5.93 11.30 9.66
C GLU A 60 5.00 12.51 9.90
N THR A 61 3.89 12.58 9.17
CA THR A 61 2.88 13.64 9.33
C THR A 61 2.24 13.61 10.73
N LEU A 62 1.86 12.42 11.21
CA LEU A 62 1.27 12.27 12.55
C LEU A 62 2.28 12.58 13.66
N LYS A 63 3.54 12.14 13.52
CA LYS A 63 4.62 12.50 14.46
C LYS A 63 4.82 14.02 14.51
N ALA A 64 4.76 14.72 13.38
CA ALA A 64 4.87 16.18 13.34
C ALA A 64 3.64 16.88 13.95
N ALA A 65 2.43 16.37 13.70
CA ALA A 65 1.19 16.93 14.23
C ALA A 65 1.06 16.78 15.75
N LEU A 66 1.53 15.67 16.33
CA LEU A 66 1.45 15.36 17.76
C LEU A 66 2.62 15.92 18.58
N LYS A 67 3.65 16.46 17.92
CA LYS A 67 4.74 17.23 18.56
C LYS A 67 4.41 18.72 18.72
N LYS A 68 3.25 19.17 18.23
CA LYS A 68 2.64 20.47 18.58
C LYS A 68 1.89 20.37 19.89
#